data_AF-A0A2M8U1Z1-F1
#
_entry.id   AF-A0A2M8U1Z1-F1
#
_cell.length_a   1.000
_cell.length_b   1.000
_cell.length_c   1.000
_cell.angle_alpha   90.00
_cell.angle_beta   90.00
_cell.angle_gamma   90.00
#
_symmetry.space_group_name_H-M   'P 1'
#
loop_
_entity.id
_entity.type
_entity.pdbx_description
1 polymer ?
#
loop_
_entity_poly.entity_id
_entity_poly.type
_entity_poly.pdbx_seq_one_letter_code
_entity_poly.pdbx_strand_id
1 'polypeptide(L)'
;MTQLNRRIARLVPALLQPDAPDRYTVATRIERHARETPPRLRSLLKPAGDDGLLLILLNEGAQAEEFRIGFARAIRSLNRVDDAAPVTADPERGLFRDSIPARGLRLYRITLAR
;
A
#
# COMPACT_ATOMS: atom_id res chain seq x y z
N MET A 1 -11.01 19.42 11.92
CA MET A 1 -10.74 19.54 10.47
C MET A 1 -9.27 19.83 10.11
N THR A 2 -8.34 20.04 11.05
CA THR A 2 -6.94 20.46 10.77
C THR A 2 -5.94 19.32 10.54
N GLN A 3 -6.21 18.11 11.06
CA GLN A 3 -5.24 17.01 11.02
C GLN A 3 -5.18 16.31 9.65
N LEU A 4 -6.32 16.22 8.94
CA LEU A 4 -6.41 15.62 7.60
C LEU A 4 -5.70 16.49 6.56
N ASN A 5 -5.99 17.80 6.53
CA ASN A 5 -5.32 18.72 5.60
C ASN A 5 -3.80 18.77 5.81
N ARG A 6 -3.34 18.72 7.07
CA ARG A 6 -1.91 18.65 7.39
C ARG A 6 -1.28 17.31 6.95
N ARG A 7 -2.00 16.19 7.06
CA ARG A 7 -1.55 14.88 6.56
C ARG A 7 -1.46 14.86 5.04
N ILE A 8 -2.48 15.38 4.34
CA ILE A 8 -2.49 15.50 2.87
C ILE A 8 -1.33 16.40 2.40
N ALA A 9 -1.12 17.57 3.01
CA ALA A 9 -0.04 18.48 2.65
C ALA A 9 1.36 17.83 2.76
N ARG A 10 1.56 16.87 3.68
CA ARG A 10 2.82 16.12 3.79
C ARG A 10 2.99 15.04 2.72
N LEU A 11 1.91 14.57 2.11
CA LEU A 11 1.92 13.55 1.05
C LEU A 11 2.04 14.17 -0.35
N VAL A 12 1.55 15.40 -0.53
CA VAL A 12 1.54 16.11 -1.83
C VAL A 12 2.91 16.13 -2.52
N PRO A 13 4.04 16.47 -1.85
CA PRO A 13 5.33 16.49 -2.52
C PRO A 13 5.71 15.13 -3.12
N ALA A 14 5.41 14.02 -2.43
CA ALA A 14 5.68 12.67 -2.92
C ALA A 14 4.74 12.25 -4.06
N LEU A 15 3.48 12.69 -4.02
CA LEU A 15 2.49 12.42 -5.08
C LEU A 15 2.87 13.06 -6.42
N LEU A 16 3.55 14.22 -6.38
CA LEU A 16 4.02 14.94 -7.57
C LEU A 16 5.30 14.34 -8.18
N GLN A 17 6.01 13.47 -7.45
CA GLN A 17 7.18 12.80 -8.00
C GLN A 17 6.77 11.68 -8.96
N PRO A 18 7.64 11.30 -9.91
CA PRO A 18 7.48 10.07 -10.67
C PRO A 18 7.33 8.86 -9.75
N ASP A 19 6.73 7.79 -10.27
CA ASP A 19 6.66 6.54 -9.52
C ASP A 19 8.06 5.99 -9.24
N ALA A 20 8.22 5.37 -8.07
CA ALA A 20 9.48 4.74 -7.72
C ALA A 20 9.79 3.61 -8.73
N PRO A 21 11.08 3.42 -9.11
CA PRO A 21 11.47 2.40 -10.07
C PRO A 21 11.34 0.97 -9.53
N ASP A 22 11.12 0.83 -8.22
CA ASP A 22 10.96 -0.45 -7.53
C ASP A 22 9.77 -1.25 -8.06
N ARG A 23 10.05 -2.51 -8.40
CA ARG A 23 9.02 -3.44 -8.85
C ARG A 23 8.30 -4.06 -7.65
N TYR A 24 6.98 -4.10 -7.74
CA TYR A 24 6.13 -4.79 -6.79
C TYR A 24 4.94 -5.43 -7.49
N THR A 25 4.29 -6.34 -6.77
CA THR A 25 3.07 -7.02 -7.21
C THR A 25 1.96 -6.79 -6.20
N VAL A 26 0.73 -6.67 -6.69
CA VAL A 26 -0.48 -6.65 -5.88
C VAL A 26 -1.33 -7.83 -6.29
N ALA A 27 -1.64 -8.69 -5.33
CA ALA A 27 -2.56 -9.82 -5.53
C ALA A 27 -3.73 -9.67 -4.56
N THR A 28 -4.96 -9.68 -5.07
CA THR A 28 -6.16 -9.77 -4.24
C THR A 28 -6.52 -11.23 -4.01
N ARG A 29 -7.14 -11.52 -2.86
CA ARG A 29 -7.71 -12.84 -2.62
C ARG A 29 -8.99 -12.96 -3.47
N ILE A 30 -8.96 -13.82 -4.48
CA ILE A 30 -10.16 -14.19 -5.24
C ILE A 30 -10.86 -15.29 -4.45
N GLU A 31 -11.85 -14.95 -3.63
CA GLU A 31 -12.76 -15.96 -3.10
C GLU A 31 -13.59 -16.57 -4.25
N ARG A 32 -13.88 -17.88 -4.16
CA ARG A 32 -14.54 -18.69 -5.21
C ARG A 32 -15.91 -18.17 -5.67
N HIS A 33 -16.48 -17.15 -5.03
CA HIS A 33 -17.73 -16.50 -5.43
C HIS A 33 -17.55 -15.21 -6.24
N ALA A 34 -16.32 -14.71 -6.43
CA ALA A 34 -16.04 -13.47 -7.15
C ALA A 34 -15.91 -13.66 -8.68
N ARG A 35 -16.81 -14.44 -9.30
CA ARG A 35 -16.86 -14.52 -10.78
C ARG A 35 -17.46 -13.28 -11.44
N GLU A 36 -18.01 -12.33 -10.68
CA GLU A 36 -18.86 -11.29 -11.25
C GLU A 36 -18.29 -9.86 -11.21
N THR A 37 -17.17 -9.60 -10.54
CA THR A 37 -16.57 -8.26 -10.59
C THR A 37 -15.05 -8.32 -10.45
N PRO A 38 -14.28 -7.75 -11.40
CA PRO A 38 -12.84 -7.68 -11.29
C PRO A 38 -12.44 -6.85 -10.06
N PRO A 39 -11.34 -7.21 -9.37
CA PRO A 39 -10.83 -6.44 -8.23
C PRO A 39 -10.57 -5.00 -8.65
N ARG A 40 -11.03 -4.05 -7.84
CA ARG A 40 -10.91 -2.60 -8.12
C ARG A 40 -9.88 -1.93 -7.22
N LEU A 41 -8.80 -2.65 -6.93
CA LEU A 41 -7.63 -2.08 -6.28
C LEU A 41 -6.79 -1.30 -7.29
N ARG A 42 -6.50 -0.05 -6.94
CA ARG A 42 -5.41 0.72 -7.56
C ARG A 42 -4.28 0.86 -6.58
N SER A 43 -3.07 0.94 -7.10
CA SER A 43 -1.87 1.15 -6.29
C SER A 43 -0.92 2.12 -6.96
N LEU A 44 -0.17 2.84 -6.13
CA LEU A 44 0.83 3.82 -6.54
C LEU A 44 2.01 3.69 -5.59
N LEU A 45 3.22 3.67 -6.14
CA LEU A 45 4.45 3.60 -5.34
C LEU A 45 5.27 4.84 -5.60
N LYS A 46 5.50 5.64 -4.56
CA LYS A 46 6.24 6.90 -4.65
C LYS A 46 7.52 6.84 -3.82
N PRO A 47 8.58 7.55 -4.24
CA PRO A 47 9.73 7.80 -3.36
C PRO A 47 9.31 8.63 -2.13
N ALA A 48 9.96 8.36 -0.99
CA ALA A 48 9.68 9.00 0.29
C ALA A 48 10.95 9.10 1.15
N GLY A 49 11.82 10.07 0.84
CA GLY A 49 13.09 10.30 1.55
C GLY A 49 14.23 9.39 1.06
N ASP A 50 15.35 9.38 1.78
CA ASP A 50 16.67 8.93 1.28
C ASP A 50 16.75 7.47 0.81
N ASP A 51 15.87 6.59 1.27
CA ASP A 51 15.73 5.20 0.79
C ASP A 51 14.30 4.66 1.01
N GLY A 52 13.35 5.56 1.28
CA GLY A 52 12.00 5.23 1.67
C GLY A 52 11.05 5.21 0.48
N LEU A 53 10.03 4.37 0.59
CA LEU A 53 8.93 4.25 -0.35
C LEU A 53 7.61 4.53 0.36
N LEU A 54 6.70 5.18 -0.36
CA LEU A 54 5.32 5.37 0.03
C LEU A 54 4.45 4.54 -0.92
N LEU A 55 3.89 3.45 -0.42
CA LEU A 55 2.88 2.68 -1.14
C LEU A 55 1.49 3.18 -0.77
N ILE A 56 0.70 3.51 -1.77
CA ILE A 56 -0.67 3.99 -1.65
C ILE A 56 -1.56 2.95 -2.31
N LEU A 57 -2.57 2.46 -1.59
CA LEU A 57 -3.57 1.52 -2.09
C LEU A 57 -4.96 2.13 -1.95
N LEU A 58 -5.72 2.11 -3.04
CA LEU A 58 -7.10 2.57 -3.10
C LEU A 58 -8.00 1.40 -3.48
N ASN A 59 -9.05 1.17 -2.70
CA ASN A 59 -10.10 0.24 -3.05
C ASN A 59 -11.29 1.04 -3.61
N GLU A 60 -11.54 0.97 -4.91
CA GLU A 60 -12.71 1.61 -5.54
C GLU A 60 -13.98 0.72 -5.47
N GLY A 61 -13.84 -0.49 -4.92
CA GLY A 61 -14.90 -1.46 -4.74
C GLY A 61 -15.89 -1.05 -3.64
N ALA A 62 -17.09 -1.64 -3.71
CA ALA A 62 -18.14 -1.48 -2.71
C ALA A 62 -17.98 -2.44 -1.51
N GLN A 63 -16.98 -3.32 -1.54
CA GLN A 63 -16.69 -4.31 -0.50
C GLN A 63 -15.25 -4.14 0.00
N ALA A 64 -14.98 -4.59 1.23
CA ALA A 64 -13.61 -4.67 1.73
C ALA A 64 -12.84 -5.75 0.96
N GLU A 65 -11.54 -5.55 0.77
CA GLU A 65 -10.68 -6.47 0.03
C GLU A 65 -9.45 -6.85 0.85
N GLU A 66 -9.13 -8.14 0.87
CA GLU A 66 -7.84 -8.66 1.34
C GLU A 66 -6.84 -8.66 0.18
N PHE A 67 -5.62 -8.22 0.45
CA PHE A 67 -4.57 -8.17 -0.55
C PHE A 67 -3.22 -8.61 0.01
N ARG A 68 -2.33 -8.95 -0.91
CA ARG A 68 -0.93 -9.27 -0.67
C ARG A 68 -0.06 -8.41 -1.58
N ILE A 69 0.93 -7.78 -0.98
CA ILE A 69 1.99 -7.07 -1.69
C ILE A 69 3.24 -7.92 -1.67
N GLY A 70 3.96 -7.95 -2.80
CA GLY A 70 5.28 -8.54 -2.87
C GLY A 70 6.27 -7.66 -3.61
N PHE A 71 7.42 -7.40 -2.99
CA PHE A 71 8.57 -6.72 -3.57
C PHE A 71 9.62 -7.73 -4.03
N ALA A 72 10.49 -7.32 -4.94
CA ALA A 72 11.63 -8.14 -5.38
C ALA A 72 12.74 -8.26 -4.33
N ARG A 73 12.74 -7.40 -3.30
CA ARG A 73 13.74 -7.32 -2.24
C ARG A 73 13.08 -7.46 -0.87
N ALA A 74 13.86 -7.89 0.11
CA ALA A 74 13.42 -7.97 1.50
C ALA A 74 12.95 -6.59 2.01
N ILE A 75 11.94 -6.58 2.87
CA ILE A 75 11.43 -5.39 3.53
C ILE A 75 12.20 -5.19 4.84
N ARG A 76 12.89 -4.06 4.98
CA ARG A 76 13.58 -3.70 6.23
C ARG A 76 12.64 -3.05 7.24
N SER A 77 11.71 -2.23 6.77
CA SER A 77 10.69 -1.62 7.62
C SER A 77 9.38 -1.46 6.87
N LEU A 78 8.26 -1.71 7.55
CA LEU A 78 6.91 -1.53 7.05
C LEU A 78 6.07 -0.88 8.14
N ASN A 79 5.50 0.29 7.85
CA ASN A 79 4.64 1.00 8.77
C ASN A 79 3.37 1.46 8.05
N ARG A 80 2.21 1.12 8.60
CA ARG A 80 0.94 1.71 8.18
C ARG A 80 0.87 3.15 8.71
N VAL A 81 0.44 4.09 7.87
CA VAL A 81 0.48 5.54 8.17
C VAL A 81 -0.87 6.05 8.70
N ASP A 82 -1.96 5.44 8.24
CA ASP A 82 -3.33 5.84 8.55
C ASP A 82 -3.79 5.40 9.96
N ASP A 83 -3.29 4.25 10.44
CA ASP A 83 -3.53 3.74 11.80
C ASP A 83 -2.32 2.95 12.34
N ALA A 84 -2.40 2.51 13.60
CA ALA A 84 -1.35 1.73 14.27
C ALA A 84 -1.63 0.22 14.28
N ALA A 85 -2.58 -0.28 13.49
CA ALA A 85 -2.87 -1.71 13.48
C ALA A 85 -1.73 -2.49 12.81
N PRO A 86 -1.42 -3.69 13.34
CA PRO A 86 -0.34 -4.51 12.82
C PRO A 86 -0.65 -5.00 11.41
N VAL A 87 0.40 -5.14 10.61
CA VAL A 87 0.36 -5.71 9.26
C VAL A 87 1.03 -7.08 9.29
N THR A 88 0.41 -8.09 8.71
CA THR A 88 1.00 -9.43 8.65
C THR A 88 2.07 -9.47 7.57
N ALA A 89 3.35 -9.48 7.96
CA ALA A 89 4.48 -9.41 7.04
C ALA A 89 5.36 -10.67 7.08
N ASP A 90 5.99 -10.97 5.95
CA ASP A 90 7.11 -11.89 5.79
C ASP A 90 8.25 -11.06 5.16
N PRO A 91 9.01 -10.31 6.01
CA PRO A 91 9.92 -9.27 5.55
C PRO A 91 11.10 -9.84 4.77
N GLU A 92 11.59 -11.02 5.13
CA GLU A 92 12.71 -11.69 4.44
C GLU A 92 12.36 -12.01 2.99
N ARG A 93 11.10 -12.39 2.73
CA ARG A 93 10.60 -12.64 1.37
C ARG A 93 10.07 -11.39 0.66
N GLY A 94 10.12 -10.23 1.31
CA GLY A 94 9.59 -8.98 0.76
C GLY A 94 8.07 -8.97 0.62
N LEU A 95 7.34 -9.71 1.46
CA LEU A 95 5.89 -9.87 1.36
C LEU A 95 5.17 -9.26 2.56
N PHE A 96 3.96 -8.76 2.34
CA PHE A 96 3.01 -8.53 3.41
C PHE A 96 1.57 -8.68 2.94
N ARG A 97 0.66 -8.87 3.90
CA ARG A 97 -0.78 -8.99 3.70
C ARG A 97 -1.53 -8.01 4.56
N ASP A 98 -2.63 -7.51 4.03
CA ASP A 98 -3.50 -6.58 4.74
C ASP A 98 -4.92 -6.58 4.16
N SER A 99 -5.81 -5.82 4.80
CA SER A 99 -7.15 -5.53 4.31
C SER A 99 -7.41 -4.02 4.17
N ILE A 100 -8.21 -3.68 3.16
CA ILE A 100 -8.62 -2.32 2.86
C ILE A 100 -10.16 -2.28 2.82
N PRO A 101 -10.80 -1.38 3.59
CA PRO A 101 -12.26 -1.27 3.58
C PRO A 101 -12.79 -0.84 2.21
N ALA A 102 -14.08 -1.07 1.98
CA ALA A 102 -14.79 -0.58 0.80
C ALA A 102 -14.59 0.92 0.62
N ARG A 103 -14.31 1.37 -0.60
CA ARG A 103 -14.05 2.80 -0.91
C ARG A 103 -12.93 3.40 -0.04
N GLY A 104 -12.02 2.55 0.43
CA GLY A 104 -10.98 2.89 1.39
C GLY A 104 -9.65 3.26 0.75
N LEU A 105 -8.77 3.82 1.59
CA LEU A 105 -7.39 4.16 1.26
C LEU A 105 -6.47 3.58 2.34
N ARG A 106 -5.35 2.97 1.94
CA ARG A 106 -4.26 2.57 2.84
C ARG A 106 -2.94 3.19 2.41
N LEU A 107 -2.13 3.56 3.39
CA LEU A 107 -0.84 4.21 3.18
C LEU A 107 0.25 3.46 3.96
N TYR A 108 1.33 3.10 3.26
CA TYR A 108 2.46 2.39 3.88
C TYR A 108 3.75 3.12 3.61
N ARG A 109 4.55 3.31 4.68
CA ARG A 109 5.96 3.67 4.57
C ARG A 109 6.80 2.41 4.61
N ILE A 110 7.61 2.22 3.59
CA ILE A 110 8.36 1.00 3.34
C ILE A 110 9.83 1.36 3.10
N THR A 111 10.74 0.57 3.64
CA THR A 111 12.16 0.62 3.27
C THR A 111 12.57 -0.77 2.86
N LEU A 112 13.22 -0.90 1.71
CA LEU A 112 13.69 -2.19 1.19
C LEU A 112 15.16 -2.41 1.54
N ALA A 113 15.59 -3.67 1.49
CA ALA A 113 17.01 -3.98 1.47
C ALA A 113 17.67 -3.37 0.24
N ARG A 114 18.93 -2.94 0.39
CA ARG A 114 19.73 -2.43 -0.73
C ARG A 114 19.97 -3.53 -1.74
#